data_AF-A0A5R9F6W0-F1
#
_entry.id   AF-A0A5R9F6W0-F1
#
_cell.length_a   1.000
_cell.length_b   1.000
_cell.length_c   1.000
_cell.angle_alpha   90.00
_cell.angle_beta   90.00
_cell.angle_gamma   90.00
#
_symmetry.space_group_name_H-M   'P 1'
#
loop_
_entity.id
_entity.type
_entity.pdbx_description
1 polymer ?
#
loop_
_entity_poly.entity_id
_entity_poly.type
_entity_poly.pdbx_seq_one_letter_code
_entity_poly.pdbx_strand_id
1 'polypeptide(L)'
;MLTNRLPYLKGGEPLPASEADLEKETNQKAEAYAHSGISLNKLFGEVIAQRKKVVAFLESLSDEDFYKENAIGGKAITIEGYIKRLSRHDEHHILQIKEAFKNNTMVSEGLMK
;
A
#
# COMPACT_ATOMS: atom_id res chain seq x y z
N MET A 1 6.53 0.25 0.55
CA MET A 1 6.02 -0.80 -0.36
C MET A 1 6.23 -0.47 -1.84
N LEU A 2 5.84 0.70 -2.36
CA LEU A 2 6.00 1.01 -3.80
C LEU A 2 7.44 1.28 -4.22
N THR A 3 8.20 2.07 -3.44
CA THR A 3 9.62 2.36 -3.70
C THR A 3 10.51 1.13 -3.72
N ASN A 4 10.19 0.10 -2.93
CA ASN A 4 10.95 -1.15 -2.92
C ASN A 4 10.58 -2.05 -4.09
N ARG A 5 9.40 -1.89 -4.70
CA ARG A 5 8.91 -2.70 -5.83
C ARG A 5 9.10 -2.02 -7.20
N LEU A 6 9.29 -0.69 -7.20
CA LEU A 6 9.55 0.16 -8.37
C LEU A 6 10.76 -0.26 -9.22
N PRO A 7 11.92 -0.62 -8.63
CA PRO A 7 13.06 -1.12 -9.40
C PRO A 7 12.72 -2.38 -10.19
N TYR A 8 11.92 -3.29 -9.61
CA TYR A 8 11.47 -4.52 -10.26
C TYR A 8 10.44 -4.24 -11.37
N LEU A 9 9.59 -3.22 -11.20
CA LEU A 9 8.64 -2.78 -12.22
C LEU A 9 9.32 -2.14 -13.45
N LYS A 10 10.51 -1.54 -13.27
CA LYS A 10 11.30 -0.91 -14.36
C LYS A 10 12.37 -1.82 -14.98
N GLY A 11 12.94 -2.74 -14.20
CA GLY A 11 14.09 -3.55 -14.60
C GLY A 11 13.75 -4.95 -15.12
N GLY A 12 12.50 -5.40 -15.01
CA GLY A 12 12.11 -6.78 -15.36
C GLY A 12 12.71 -7.84 -14.42
N GLU A 13 13.32 -7.43 -13.32
CA GLU A 13 13.87 -8.32 -12.31
C GLU A 13 12.74 -9.03 -11.54
N PRO A 14 12.90 -10.32 -11.18
CA PRO A 14 11.88 -11.05 -10.45
C PRO A 14 11.67 -10.43 -9.05
N LEU A 15 10.40 -10.23 -8.68
CA LEU A 15 10.08 -9.99 -7.26
C LEU A 15 10.55 -11.20 -6.43
N PRO A 16 11.20 -10.99 -5.27
CA PRO A 16 11.61 -12.09 -4.42
C PRO A 16 10.43 -12.99 -4.05
N ALA A 17 10.64 -14.30 -4.19
CA ALA A 17 9.60 -15.32 -4.29
C ALA A 17 8.80 -15.60 -3.01
N SER A 18 9.17 -15.06 -1.84
CA SER A 18 8.46 -15.31 -0.58
C SER A 18 7.48 -14.18 -0.24
N GLU A 19 6.40 -14.06 -1.03
CA GLU A 19 5.32 -13.09 -0.75
C GLU A 19 4.77 -13.20 0.69
N ALA A 20 4.66 -14.42 1.23
CA ALA A 20 4.10 -14.67 2.56
C ALA A 20 5.02 -14.24 3.72
N ASP A 21 6.32 -14.52 3.62
CA ASP A 21 7.28 -14.13 4.66
C ASP A 21 7.53 -12.62 4.64
N LEU A 22 7.59 -12.03 3.44
CA LEU A 22 7.69 -10.58 3.26
C LEU A 22 6.45 -9.84 3.74
N GLU A 23 5.25 -10.40 3.54
CA GLU A 23 4.00 -9.82 4.04
C GLU A 23 3.96 -9.83 5.57
N LYS A 24 4.28 -10.97 6.19
CA LYS A 24 4.33 -11.09 7.65
C LYS A 24 5.35 -10.12 8.26
N GLU A 25 6.57 -10.07 7.73
CA GLU A 25 7.61 -9.17 8.22
C GLU A 25 7.22 -7.69 7.99
N THR A 26 6.61 -7.38 6.85
CA THR A 26 6.17 -6.00 6.55
C THR A 26 5.05 -5.57 7.50
N ASN A 27 4.09 -6.46 7.78
CA ASN A 27 2.99 -6.19 8.70
C ASN A 27 3.50 -5.98 10.13
N GLN A 28 4.42 -6.83 10.59
CA GLN A 28 5.06 -6.67 11.92
C GLN A 28 5.82 -5.34 12.04
N LYS A 29 6.58 -4.95 11.01
CA LYS A 29 7.28 -3.66 11.00
C LYS A 29 6.30 -2.48 10.98
N ALA A 30 5.22 -2.58 10.22
CA ALA A 30 4.18 -1.55 10.17
C ALA A 30 3.48 -1.38 11.52
N GLU A 31 3.17 -2.49 12.21
CA GLU A 31 2.59 -2.48 13.55
C GLU A 31 3.56 -1.86 14.57
N ALA A 32 4.82 -2.32 14.60
CA ALA A 32 5.83 -1.76 15.49
C ALA A 32 6.02 -0.26 15.25
N TYR A 33 5.98 0.19 13.99
CA TYR A 33 6.05 1.60 13.65
C TYR A 33 4.82 2.38 14.13
N ALA A 34 3.61 1.84 13.96
CA ALA A 34 2.38 2.46 14.46
C ALA A 34 2.40 2.62 15.99
N HIS A 35 3.02 1.68 16.71
CA HIS A 35 3.19 1.74 18.16
C HIS A 35 4.46 2.47 18.64
N SER A 36 5.27 3.04 17.75
CA SER A 36 6.53 3.72 18.10
C SER A 36 6.36 5.09 18.79
N GLY A 37 5.12 5.56 18.98
CA GLY A 37 4.81 6.91 19.45
C GLY A 37 4.75 7.95 18.33
N ILE A 38 4.71 7.53 17.06
CA ILE A 38 4.46 8.43 15.94
C ILE A 38 3.10 9.13 16.06
N SER A 39 3.09 10.45 15.84
CA SER A 39 1.83 11.20 15.76
C SER A 39 1.06 10.86 14.48
N LEU A 40 -0.28 10.85 14.56
CA LEU A 40 -1.15 10.67 13.39
C LEU A 40 -0.83 11.65 12.25
N ASN A 41 -0.59 12.94 12.56
CA ASN A 41 -0.27 13.95 11.54
C ASN A 41 1.02 13.60 10.77
N LYS A 42 2.05 13.14 11.47
CA LYS A 42 3.30 12.70 10.84
C LYS A 42 3.07 11.46 9.97
N LEU A 43 2.32 10.48 10.47
CA LEU A 43 1.98 9.27 9.72
C LEU A 43 1.20 9.61 8.43
N PHE A 44 0.20 10.49 8.51
CA PHE A 44 -0.54 10.96 7.33
C PHE A 44 0.36 11.72 6.35
N GLY A 45 1.24 12.59 6.86
CA GLY A 45 2.23 13.29 6.05
C GLY A 45 3.13 12.33 5.26
N GLU A 46 3.58 11.25 5.90
CA GLU A 46 4.39 10.22 5.25
C GLU A 46 3.61 9.45 4.18
N VAL A 47 2.37 9.04 4.46
CA VAL A 47 1.52 8.35 3.48
C VAL A 47 1.27 9.24 2.26
N ILE A 48 0.91 10.52 2.48
CA ILE A 48 0.69 11.50 1.40
C ILE A 48 1.97 11.68 0.58
N ALA A 49 3.12 11.86 1.24
CA ALA A 49 4.40 12.02 0.56
C ALA A 49 4.75 10.79 -0.30
N GLN A 50 4.47 9.58 0.18
CA GLN A 50 4.67 8.36 -0.60
C GLN A 50 3.71 8.29 -1.79
N ARG A 51 2.43 8.63 -1.62
CA ARG A 51 1.45 8.65 -2.73
C ARG A 51 1.81 9.68 -3.79
N LYS A 52 2.33 10.85 -3.41
CA LYS A 52 2.85 11.85 -4.37
C LYS A 52 4.00 11.31 -5.22
N LYS A 53 4.91 10.52 -4.64
CA LYS A 53 5.99 9.87 -5.41
C LYS A 53 5.45 8.88 -6.43
N VAL A 54 4.37 8.16 -6.09
CA VAL A 54 3.69 7.27 -7.04
C VAL A 54 3.12 8.08 -8.21
N VAL A 55 2.39 9.15 -7.91
CA VAL A 55 1.81 10.02 -8.95
C VAL A 55 2.88 10.59 -9.87
N ALA A 56 3.94 11.18 -9.30
CA ALA A 56 5.05 11.72 -10.08
C ALA A 56 5.76 10.66 -10.95
N PHE A 57 5.84 9.42 -10.46
CA PHE A 57 6.33 8.31 -11.27
C PHE A 57 5.41 8.01 -12.44
N LEU A 58 4.09 7.95 -12.23
CA LEU A 58 3.12 7.69 -13.29
C LEU A 58 3.10 8.81 -14.33
N GLU A 59 3.20 10.07 -13.91
CA GLU A 59 3.32 11.24 -14.79
C GLU A 59 4.59 11.20 -15.66
N SER A 60 5.63 10.48 -15.22
CA SER A 60 6.87 10.32 -16.00
C SER A 60 6.83 9.19 -17.03
N LEU A 61 5.77 8.37 -17.05
CA LEU A 61 5.65 7.24 -17.96
C LEU A 61 4.97 7.64 -19.27
N SER A 62 5.37 6.97 -20.35
CA SER A 62 4.57 6.94 -21.57
C SER A 62 3.35 6.02 -21.39
N ASP A 63 2.32 6.21 -22.20
CA ASP A 63 1.18 5.29 -22.26
C ASP A 63 1.64 3.86 -22.59
N GLU A 64 2.61 3.73 -23.50
CA GLU A 64 3.20 2.43 -23.86
C GLU A 64 3.77 1.72 -22.63
N ASP A 65 4.61 2.41 -21.84
CA ASP A 65 5.20 1.83 -20.63
C ASP A 65 4.15 1.53 -19.55
N PHE A 66 3.08 2.32 -19.46
CA PHE A 66 2.02 2.14 -18.48
C PHE A 66 1.20 0.86 -18.74
N TYR A 67 0.93 0.56 -20.01
CA TYR A 67 0.16 -0.61 -20.44
C TYR A 67 1.01 -1.84 -20.78
N LYS A 68 2.33 -1.68 -20.92
CA LYS A 68 3.25 -2.78 -21.23
C LYS A 68 3.19 -3.88 -20.18
N GLU A 69 3.09 -5.11 -20.66
CA GLU A 69 3.24 -6.29 -19.81
C GLU A 69 4.69 -6.47 -19.39
N ASN A 70 4.90 -6.63 -18.08
CA ASN A 70 6.19 -6.96 -17.51
C ASN A 70 6.08 -8.33 -16.83
N ALA A 71 7.11 -9.15 -16.98
CA ALA A 71 7.19 -10.43 -16.28
C ALA A 71 7.76 -10.19 -14.88
N ILE A 72 6.94 -10.40 -13.85
CA ILE A 72 7.38 -10.26 -12.47
C ILE A 72 7.05 -11.54 -11.72
N GLY A 73 8.09 -12.25 -11.25
CA GLY A 73 7.92 -13.53 -10.55
C GLY A 73 7.19 -14.59 -11.40
N GLY A 74 7.38 -14.57 -12.72
CA GLY A 74 6.72 -15.48 -13.67
C GLY A 74 5.26 -15.14 -13.99
N LYS A 75 4.70 -14.06 -13.44
CA LYS A 75 3.35 -13.57 -13.77
C LYS A 75 3.44 -12.31 -14.62
N ALA A 76 2.62 -12.25 -15.66
CA ALA A 76 2.43 -11.02 -16.43
C ALA A 76 1.69 -9.98 -15.57
N ILE A 77 2.29 -8.79 -15.43
CA ILE A 77 1.70 -7.67 -14.72
C ILE A 77 2.01 -6.37 -15.47
N THR A 78 1.01 -5.51 -15.60
CA THR A 78 1.17 -4.14 -16.11
C THR A 78 1.28 -3.17 -14.94
N ILE A 79 1.89 -2.00 -15.18
CA ILE A 79 1.91 -0.93 -14.18
C ILE A 79 0.47 -0.51 -13.85
N GLU A 80 -0.39 -0.40 -14.87
CA GLU A 80 -1.82 -0.16 -14.71
C GLU A 80 -2.49 -1.14 -13.73
N GLY A 81 -2.25 -2.45 -13.91
CA GLY A 81 -2.85 -3.49 -13.09
C GLY A 81 -2.32 -3.51 -11.67
N TYR A 82 -1.08 -3.06 -11.46
CA TYR A 82 -0.51 -2.85 -10.15
C TYR A 82 -1.14 -1.64 -9.44
N ILE A 83 -1.28 -0.50 -10.14
CA ILE A 83 -1.91 0.71 -9.59
C ILE A 83 -3.39 0.47 -9.25
N LYS A 84 -4.15 -0.23 -10.10
CA LYS A 84 -5.53 -0.63 -9.79
C LYS A 84 -5.63 -1.44 -8.50
N ARG A 85 -4.71 -2.38 -8.28
CA ARG A 85 -4.65 -3.16 -7.04
C ARG A 85 -4.31 -2.30 -5.82
N LEU A 86 -3.38 -1.35 -5.97
CA LEU A 86 -3.04 -0.41 -4.92
C LEU A 86 -4.23 0.48 -4.52
N SER A 87 -4.99 1.00 -5.50
CA SER A 87 -6.17 1.83 -5.20
C SER A 87 -7.25 1.04 -4.46
N ARG A 88 -7.55 -0.19 -4.90
CA ARG A 88 -8.50 -1.08 -4.21
C ARG A 88 -8.04 -1.41 -2.78
N HIS A 89 -6.74 -1.58 -2.58
CA HIS A 89 -6.16 -1.80 -1.25
C HIS A 89 -6.35 -0.59 -0.34
N ASP A 90 -6.17 0.63 -0.85
CA ASP A 90 -6.43 1.86 -0.09
C ASP A 90 -7.91 2.02 0.27
N GLU A 91 -8.82 1.72 -0.67
CA GLU A 91 -10.27 1.70 -0.42
C GLU A 91 -10.64 0.70 0.68
N HIS A 92 -10.07 -0.50 0.64
CA HIS A 92 -10.28 -1.53 1.66
C HIS A 92 -9.85 -1.05 3.05
N HIS A 93 -8.69 -0.40 3.18
CA HIS A 93 -8.27 0.16 4.47
C HIS A 93 -9.17 1.29 4.97
N ILE A 94 -9.66 2.15 4.07
CA ILE A 94 -10.64 3.18 4.45
C ILE A 94 -11.90 2.54 5.04
N LEU A 95 -12.37 1.42 4.46
CA LEU A 95 -13.51 0.68 5.01
C LEU A 95 -13.19 0.11 6.40
N GLN A 96 -12.06 -0.56 6.57
CA GLN A 96 -11.64 -1.11 7.87
C GLN A 96 -11.55 -0.01 8.95
N ILE A 97 -11.01 1.16 8.62
CA ILE A 97 -10.93 2.31 9.53
C ILE A 97 -12.34 2.80 9.90
N LYS A 98 -13.24 2.94 8.92
CA LYS A 98 -14.63 3.35 9.17
C LYS A 98 -15.37 2.34 10.05
N GLU A 99 -15.16 1.04 9.83
CA GLU A 99 -15.74 -0.02 10.65
C GLU A 99 -15.19 0.02 12.08
N ALA A 100 -13.88 0.21 12.26
CA ALA A 100 -13.27 0.36 13.57
C ALA A 100 -13.85 1.56 14.34
N PHE A 101 -14.08 2.70 13.68
CA PHE A 101 -14.72 3.85 14.31
C PHE A 101 -16.19 3.57 14.69
N LYS A 102 -16.97 2.93 13.81
CA LYS A 102 -18.36 2.54 14.14
C LYS A 102 -18.42 1.61 15.35
N ASN A 103 -17.55 0.61 15.40
CA ASN A 103 -17.52 -0.35 16.49
C ASN A 103 -17.09 0.32 17.82
N ASN A 104 -16.17 1.28 17.78
CA ASN A 104 -15.80 2.07 18.97
C ASN A 104 -16.95 2.96 19.48
N THR A 105 -17.76 3.56 18.60
CA THR A 105 -18.94 4.33 19.01
C THR A 105 -19.97 3.46 19.72
N MET A 106 -20.24 2.25 19.19
CA MET A 106 -21.19 1.31 19.81
C MET A 106 -20.72 0.78 21.18
N VAL A 107 -19.40 0.61 21.39
CA VAL A 107 -18.84 0.21 22.69
C VAL A 107 -18.97 1.34 23.71
N SER A 108 -18.81 2.61 23.31
CA SER A 108 -18.98 3.76 24.20
C SER A 108 -20.42 3.97 24.66
N GLU A 109 -21.42 3.62 23.84
CA GLU A 109 -22.84 3.66 24.20
C GLU A 109 -23.27 2.45 25.05
N GLY A 110 -22.63 1.28 24.86
CA GLY A 110 -22.88 0.07 25.63
C GLY A 110 -22.31 0.07 27.06
N LEU A 111 -21.36 0.95 27.36
CA LEU A 111 -20.77 1.14 28.71
C LEU A 111 -21.52 2.18 29.56
N MET A 112 -22.58 2.81 29.05
CA MET A 112 -23.46 3.73 29.78
C MET A 112 -24.77 3.08 30.25
N LYS A 113 -24.83 1.75 30.39
CA LYS A 113 -25.97 1.03 30.97
C LYS A 113 -25.57 0.29 32.24
#